data_AF-G2PB09-F1
#
_entry.id   AF-G2PB09-F1
#
_cell.length_a   1.000
_cell.length_b   1.000
_cell.length_c   1.000
_cell.angle_alpha   90.00
_cell.angle_beta   90.00
_cell.angle_gamma   90.00
#
_symmetry.space_group_name_H-M   'P 1'
#
loop_
_entity.id
_entity.type
_entity.pdbx_description
1 polymer ?
#
loop_
_entity_poly.entity_id
_entity_poly.type
_entity_poly.pdbx_seq_one_letter_code
_entity_poly.pdbx_strand_id
1 'polypeptide(L)'
;MGHAVSRSLSIFAVKISEAGWLANEALYVRFQSTVRNRRGHFTGVFGLVNGLARDGKLTAEQERFRRANNDWYNAAYPDPSSVDPGVYDRELHPGAAAWFKSTSQDLIKRVDGYLEILAAHGIACCMMRSSDPGRIVYEDEYQIVVVPHEVGPGQPSPATIRGGDE
;
A
#
# COMPACT_ATOMS: atom_id res chain seq x y z
N MET A 1 -58.85 -11.00 -5.85
CA MET A 1 -58.41 -11.93 -4.78
C MET A 1 -57.24 -12.73 -5.33
N GLY A 2 -55.97 -12.45 -4.97
CA GLY A 2 -55.27 -13.03 -3.79
C GLY A 2 -54.89 -14.49 -4.11
N HIS A 3 -53.64 -14.95 -4.20
CA HIS A 3 -52.48 -14.72 -3.33
C HIS A 3 -51.15 -14.98 -4.06
N ALA A 4 -50.10 -14.33 -3.56
CA ALA A 4 -48.69 -14.58 -3.87
C ALA A 4 -48.07 -15.57 -2.88
N VAL A 5 -47.06 -16.35 -3.32
CA VAL A 5 -45.85 -16.87 -2.60
C VAL A 5 -44.96 -17.51 -3.69
N SER A 6 -43.62 -17.57 -3.72
CA SER A 6 -42.44 -16.83 -3.24
C SER A 6 -41.22 -17.71 -3.62
N ARG A 7 -40.03 -17.11 -3.72
CA ARG A 7 -38.65 -17.69 -3.76
C ARG A 7 -38.16 -18.16 -5.14
N SER A 8 -36.93 -17.87 -5.60
CA SER A 8 -35.76 -17.30 -4.95
C SER A 8 -34.83 -16.72 -6.02
N LEU A 9 -34.51 -15.42 -5.97
CA LEU A 9 -33.32 -14.85 -6.58
C LEU A 9 -32.37 -14.48 -5.44
N SER A 10 -31.21 -15.13 -5.38
CA SER A 10 -30.10 -14.71 -4.53
C SER A 10 -28.97 -14.24 -5.45
N ILE A 11 -28.97 -12.93 -5.71
CA ILE A 11 -27.79 -12.20 -6.16
C ILE A 11 -27.56 -11.14 -5.08
N PHE A 12 -26.36 -11.14 -4.51
CA PHE A 12 -25.92 -10.28 -3.42
C PHE A 12 -26.24 -8.82 -3.70
N ALA A 13 -27.24 -8.29 -3.00
CA ALA A 13 -27.51 -6.86 -2.97
C ALA A 13 -26.56 -6.20 -1.96
N VAL A 14 -25.50 -5.56 -2.45
CA VAL A 14 -24.74 -4.59 -1.65
C VAL A 14 -25.64 -3.36 -1.50
N LYS A 15 -26.11 -3.13 -0.27
CA LYS A 15 -26.90 -1.97 0.10
C LYS A 15 -25.96 -0.76 0.19
N ILE A 16 -25.85 0.02 -0.88
CA ILE A 16 -25.22 1.34 -0.83
C ILE A 16 -26.19 2.26 -0.10
N SER A 17 -25.86 2.66 1.14
CA SER A 17 -26.60 3.70 1.85
C SER A 17 -26.21 5.06 1.29
N GLU A 18 -27.17 5.77 0.67
CA GLU A 18 -27.07 7.18 0.33
C GLU A 18 -27.05 8.03 1.61
N ALA A 19 -25.85 8.36 2.07
CA ALA A 19 -25.60 9.50 2.94
C ALA A 19 -24.40 10.24 2.36
N GLY A 20 -24.66 11.37 1.72
CA GLY A 20 -23.65 12.20 1.07
C GLY A 20 -22.57 12.67 2.03
N TRP A 21 -21.36 12.16 1.80
CA TRP A 21 -20.11 12.88 1.92
C TRP A 21 -19.31 12.49 0.68
N LEU A 22 -18.73 13.47 0.00
CA LEU A 22 -17.93 13.29 -1.22
C LEU A 22 -17.18 11.97 -1.15
N ALA A 23 -17.46 11.06 -2.10
CA ALA A 23 -16.67 9.85 -2.25
C ALA A 23 -15.22 10.30 -2.23
N ASN A 24 -14.52 9.97 -1.15
CA ASN A 24 -13.11 10.24 -1.01
C ASN A 24 -12.44 9.32 -2.02
N GLU A 25 -12.37 9.74 -3.28
CA GLU A 25 -11.60 9.08 -4.30
C GLU A 25 -10.17 9.11 -3.79
N ALA A 26 -9.74 8.02 -3.18
CA ALA A 26 -8.42 7.97 -2.60
C ALA A 26 -7.40 8.20 -3.71
N LEU A 27 -6.75 9.37 -3.66
CA LEU A 27 -5.85 9.86 -4.70
C LEU A 27 -4.53 9.09 -4.73
N TYR A 28 -4.19 8.43 -3.61
CA TYR A 28 -2.89 7.80 -3.44
C TYR A 28 -3.01 6.35 -2.96
N VAL A 29 -2.12 5.51 -3.47
CA VAL A 29 -2.05 4.07 -3.20
C VAL A 29 -0.65 3.70 -2.74
N ARG A 30 -0.53 2.87 -1.71
CA ARG A 30 0.75 2.31 -1.26
C ARG A 30 0.62 0.85 -0.90
N PHE A 31 1.63 0.06 -1.24
CA PHE A 31 1.73 -1.33 -0.81
C PHE A 31 2.82 -1.44 0.26
N GLN A 32 2.47 -1.98 1.42
CA GLN A 32 3.38 -2.04 2.56
C GLN A 32 3.17 -3.27 3.43
N SER A 33 4.16 -3.59 4.24
CA SER A 33 4.05 -4.63 5.26
C SER A 33 2.90 -4.34 6.23
N THR A 34 2.26 -5.39 6.73
CA THR A 34 1.27 -5.30 7.81
C THR A 34 1.91 -5.11 9.18
N VAL A 35 3.24 -5.29 9.28
CA VAL A 35 4.01 -5.15 10.52
C VAL A 35 5.04 -4.04 10.40
N ARG A 36 5.28 -3.34 11.51
CA ARG A 36 6.36 -2.35 11.59
C ARG A 36 7.70 -3.07 11.65
N ASN A 37 8.68 -2.55 10.92
CA ASN A 37 10.07 -3.00 11.04
C ASN A 37 10.68 -2.54 12.38
N ARG A 38 11.93 -2.92 12.65
CA ARG A 38 12.66 -2.54 13.89
C ARG A 38 12.76 -1.04 14.13
N ARG A 39 12.56 -0.22 13.10
CA ARG A 39 12.56 1.25 13.17
C ARG A 39 11.15 1.82 13.35
N GLY A 40 10.14 0.99 13.54
CA GLY A 40 8.77 1.40 13.72
C GLY A 40 8.05 1.76 12.42
N HIS A 41 8.58 1.47 11.23
CA HIS A 41 7.94 1.86 9.96
C HIS A 41 7.34 0.67 9.20
N PHE A 42 6.25 0.89 8.46
CA PHE A 42 5.73 -0.09 7.51
C PHE A 42 6.55 -0.05 6.22
N THR A 43 7.41 -1.05 6.04
CA THR A 43 8.27 -1.17 4.86
C THR A 43 7.42 -1.32 3.60
N GLY A 44 7.71 -0.53 2.56
CA GLY A 44 7.01 -0.62 1.27
C GLY A 44 7.37 -1.88 0.48
N VAL A 45 6.53 -2.26 -0.47
CA VAL A 45 6.65 -3.49 -1.28
C VAL A 45 8.04 -3.70 -1.89
N PHE A 46 8.62 -2.67 -2.52
CA PHE A 46 9.97 -2.77 -3.09
C PHE A 46 11.03 -2.98 -2.02
N GLY A 47 10.90 -2.31 -0.86
CA GLY A 47 11.81 -2.47 0.27
C GLY A 47 11.77 -3.90 0.83
N LEU A 48 10.60 -4.53 0.87
CA LEU A 48 10.44 -5.92 1.30
C LEU A 48 11.14 -6.90 0.35
N VAL A 49 10.88 -6.80 -0.96
CA VAL A 49 11.49 -7.69 -1.96
C VAL A 49 13.00 -7.45 -2.07
N ASN A 50 13.46 -6.19 -2.02
CA ASN A 50 14.89 -5.89 -1.97
C ASN A 50 15.55 -6.38 -0.67
N GLY A 51 14.80 -6.48 0.43
CA GLY A 51 15.24 -7.13 1.66
C GLY A 51 15.50 -8.62 1.45
N LEU A 52 14.54 -9.34 0.87
CA LEU A 52 14.71 -10.76 0.49
C LEU A 52 15.92 -10.98 -0.43
N ALA A 53 16.10 -10.12 -1.43
CA ALA A 53 17.23 -10.19 -2.35
C ALA A 53 18.57 -10.05 -1.61
N ARG A 54 18.67 -9.06 -0.71
CA ARG A 54 19.87 -8.81 0.09
C ARG A 54 20.20 -9.96 1.03
N ASP A 55 19.18 -10.63 1.53
CA ASP A 55 19.29 -11.83 2.37
C ASP A 55 19.59 -13.11 1.58
N GLY A 56 19.67 -13.06 0.24
CA GLY A 56 19.90 -14.23 -0.61
C GLY A 56 18.73 -15.22 -0.65
N LYS A 57 17.52 -14.76 -0.33
CA LYS A 57 16.32 -15.63 -0.21
C LYS A 57 15.55 -15.79 -1.52
N LEU A 58 15.78 -14.92 -2.51
CA LEU A 58 15.07 -15.01 -3.79
C LEU A 58 15.57 -16.19 -4.62
N THR A 59 14.65 -16.87 -5.29
CA THR A 59 15.03 -17.81 -6.35
C THR A 59 15.67 -17.06 -7.52
N ALA A 60 16.39 -17.78 -8.39
CA ALA A 60 16.99 -17.17 -9.58
C ALA A 60 15.96 -16.50 -10.50
N GLU A 61 14.74 -17.03 -10.58
CA GLU A 61 13.65 -16.44 -11.36
C GLU A 61 13.11 -15.17 -10.71
N GLN A 62 12.88 -15.18 -9.39
CA GLN A 62 12.43 -14.00 -8.64
C GLN A 62 13.47 -12.87 -8.71
N GLU A 63 14.76 -13.20 -8.66
CA GLU A 63 15.83 -12.22 -8.80
C GLU A 63 15.88 -11.62 -10.22
N ARG A 64 15.68 -12.44 -11.27
CA ARG A 64 15.56 -11.94 -12.64
C ARG A 64 14.35 -11.01 -12.79
N PHE A 65 13.18 -11.41 -12.26
CA PHE A 65 11.98 -10.58 -12.26
C PHE A 65 12.22 -9.24 -11.57
N ARG A 66 12.80 -9.27 -10.35
CA ARG A 66 13.08 -8.08 -9.55
C ARG A 66 14.01 -7.13 -10.29
N ARG A 67 15.10 -7.62 -10.88
CA ARG A 67 16.05 -6.79 -11.64
C ARG A 67 15.38 -6.16 -12.86
N ALA A 68 14.76 -6.96 -13.71
CA ALA A 68 14.12 -6.46 -14.92
C ALA A 68 13.05 -5.40 -14.64
N ASN A 69 12.24 -5.58 -13.59
CA ASN A 69 11.22 -4.59 -13.23
C ASN A 69 11.82 -3.36 -12.53
N ASN A 70 12.82 -3.51 -11.65
CA ASN A 70 13.49 -2.36 -11.05
C ASN A 70 14.19 -1.50 -12.11
N ASP A 71 14.87 -2.12 -13.07
CA ASP A 71 15.53 -1.42 -14.18
C ASP A 71 14.49 -0.68 -15.04
N TRP A 72 13.34 -1.31 -15.28
CA TRP A 72 12.22 -0.65 -15.97
C TRP A 72 11.67 0.55 -15.18
N TYR A 73 11.44 0.44 -13.87
CA TYR A 73 10.98 1.57 -13.05
C TYR A 73 11.99 2.72 -13.08
N ASN A 74 13.28 2.43 -12.93
CA ASN A 74 14.34 3.43 -12.95
C ASN A 74 14.44 4.14 -14.31
N ALA A 75 14.13 3.45 -15.41
CA ALA A 75 14.14 4.03 -16.75
C ALA A 75 12.86 4.81 -17.06
N ALA A 76 11.72 4.36 -16.53
CA ALA A 76 10.42 4.92 -16.86
C ALA A 76 10.02 6.11 -15.97
N TYR A 77 10.60 6.24 -14.77
CA TYR A 77 10.14 7.24 -13.79
C TYR A 77 11.29 7.98 -13.09
N PRO A 78 11.04 9.23 -12.66
CA PRO A 78 11.97 9.93 -11.79
C PRO A 78 12.21 9.15 -10.49
N ASP A 79 13.48 8.97 -10.12
CA ASP A 79 13.84 8.61 -8.75
C ASP A 79 13.80 9.88 -7.90
N PRO A 80 12.93 9.96 -6.87
CA PRO A 80 12.85 11.14 -6.01
C PRO A 80 14.20 11.50 -5.39
N SER A 81 15.04 10.50 -5.06
CA SER A 81 16.34 10.71 -4.44
C SER A 81 17.38 11.30 -5.40
N SER A 82 17.18 11.12 -6.71
CA SER A 82 18.02 11.71 -7.75
C SER A 82 17.63 13.16 -8.04
N VAL A 83 16.37 13.54 -7.80
CA VAL A 83 15.87 14.91 -7.95
C VAL A 83 16.18 15.74 -6.72
N ASP A 84 15.89 15.21 -5.53
CA ASP A 84 16.21 15.82 -4.25
C ASP A 84 16.73 14.74 -3.28
N PRO A 85 18.05 14.73 -2.98
CA PRO A 85 18.65 13.76 -2.06
C PRO A 85 18.08 13.82 -0.64
N GLY A 86 17.45 14.93 -0.24
CA GLY A 86 16.86 15.13 1.09
C GLY A 86 15.48 14.50 1.27
N VAL A 87 14.84 14.01 0.20
CA VAL A 87 13.45 13.49 0.24
C VAL A 87 13.26 12.37 1.26
N TYR A 88 14.25 11.49 1.42
CA TYR A 88 14.24 10.39 2.39
C TYR A 88 15.21 10.62 3.56
N ASP A 89 15.71 11.84 3.74
CA ASP A 89 16.51 12.18 4.91
C ASP A 89 15.68 11.95 6.18
N ARG A 90 16.26 11.22 7.14
CA ARG A 90 15.52 10.73 8.30
C ARG A 90 15.40 11.75 9.41
N GLU A 91 16.29 12.73 9.45
CA GLU A 91 16.25 13.83 10.40
C GLU A 91 15.28 14.90 9.92
N LEU A 92 15.26 15.19 8.61
CA LEU A 92 14.33 16.14 8.00
C LEU A 92 12.92 15.57 7.80
N HIS A 93 12.83 14.32 7.36
CA HIS A 93 11.59 13.66 6.93
C HIS A 93 11.41 12.29 7.63
N PRO A 94 11.21 12.27 8.96
CA PRO A 94 11.06 11.02 9.70
C PRO A 94 9.86 10.21 9.21
N GLY A 95 10.13 8.98 8.79
CA GLY A 95 9.07 8.08 8.30
C GLY A 95 8.62 8.35 6.87
N ALA A 96 9.34 9.19 6.10
CA ALA A 96 9.07 9.45 4.69
C ALA A 96 8.75 8.18 3.90
N ALA A 97 7.64 8.19 3.18
CA ALA A 97 7.11 7.03 2.47
C ALA A 97 6.54 7.42 1.12
N ALA A 98 6.95 6.69 0.06
CA ALA A 98 6.41 6.85 -1.27
C ALA A 98 4.98 6.29 -1.40
N TRP A 99 4.14 6.99 -2.15
CA TRP A 99 2.81 6.56 -2.57
C TRP A 99 2.66 6.79 -4.07
N PHE A 100 2.03 5.86 -4.77
CA PHE A 100 1.61 6.06 -6.15
C PHE A 100 0.40 6.97 -6.20
N LYS A 101 0.30 7.81 -7.23
CA LYS A 101 -0.99 8.41 -7.61
C LYS A 101 -1.89 7.31 -8.16
N SER A 102 -3.18 7.32 -7.81
CA SER A 102 -4.14 6.29 -8.23
C SER A 102 -4.33 6.23 -9.75
N THR A 103 -4.00 7.33 -10.45
CA THR A 103 -3.97 7.44 -11.90
C THR A 103 -2.80 6.70 -12.55
N SER A 104 -1.76 6.33 -11.79
CA SER A 104 -0.54 5.66 -12.27
C SER A 104 -0.73 4.14 -12.42
N GLN A 105 -1.76 3.74 -13.16
CA GLN A 105 -2.24 2.35 -13.22
C GLN A 105 -1.20 1.36 -13.75
N ASP A 106 -0.41 1.74 -14.76
CA ASP A 106 0.63 0.87 -15.32
C ASP A 106 1.72 0.54 -14.31
N LEU A 107 2.06 1.49 -13.44
CA LEU A 107 3.02 1.31 -12.36
C LEU A 107 2.46 0.39 -11.29
N ILE A 108 1.21 0.65 -10.89
CA ILE A 108 0.51 -0.11 -9.85
C ILE A 108 0.35 -1.56 -10.29
N LYS A 109 -0.02 -1.81 -11.54
CA LYS A 109 -0.21 -3.17 -12.09
C LYS A 109 1.06 -4.02 -12.00
N ARG A 110 2.23 -3.44 -12.23
CA ARG A 110 3.50 -4.17 -12.12
C ARG A 110 3.86 -4.59 -10.70
N VAL A 111 3.22 -4.00 -9.68
CA VAL A 111 3.39 -4.41 -8.28
C VAL A 111 2.89 -5.84 -8.03
N ASP A 112 1.96 -6.36 -8.84
CA ASP A 112 1.39 -7.69 -8.69
C ASP A 112 2.47 -8.78 -8.61
N GLY A 113 3.47 -8.76 -9.49
CA GLY A 113 4.56 -9.74 -9.44
C GLY A 113 5.47 -9.61 -8.21
N TYR A 114 5.57 -8.42 -7.61
CA TYR A 114 6.25 -8.27 -6.31
C TYR A 114 5.42 -8.87 -5.18
N LEU A 115 4.08 -8.74 -5.23
CA LEU A 115 3.18 -9.35 -4.25
C LEU A 115 3.22 -10.87 -4.32
N GLU A 116 3.30 -11.44 -5.53
CA GLU A 116 3.48 -12.88 -5.74
C GLU A 116 4.79 -13.39 -5.11
N ILE A 117 5.89 -12.65 -5.27
CA ILE A 117 7.15 -12.97 -4.59
C ILE A 117 6.96 -12.96 -3.07
N LEU A 118 6.37 -11.91 -2.51
CA LEU A 118 6.17 -11.82 -1.06
C LEU A 118 5.27 -12.94 -0.53
N ALA A 119 4.21 -13.29 -1.24
CA ALA A 119 3.31 -14.38 -0.90
C ALA A 119 4.04 -15.74 -0.89
N ALA A 120 4.89 -16.01 -1.89
CA ALA A 120 5.69 -17.23 -1.95
C ALA A 120 6.69 -17.35 -0.78
N HIS A 121 7.07 -16.22 -0.16
CA HIS A 121 7.94 -16.15 1.01
C HIS A 121 7.18 -16.01 2.34
N GLY A 122 5.85 -16.08 2.33
CA GLY A 122 5.02 -15.94 3.53
C GLY A 122 5.05 -14.55 4.17
N ILE A 123 5.41 -13.51 3.40
CA ILE A 123 5.50 -12.13 3.88
C ILE A 123 4.19 -11.40 3.57
N ALA A 124 3.48 -10.99 4.63
CA ALA A 124 2.25 -10.22 4.50
C ALA A 124 2.51 -8.78 4.01
N CYS A 125 1.75 -8.38 2.98
CA CYS A 125 1.74 -7.05 2.40
C CYS A 125 0.28 -6.64 2.16
N CYS A 126 -0.08 -5.39 2.45
CA CYS A 126 -1.41 -4.85 2.23
C CYS A 126 -1.36 -3.59 1.36
N MET A 127 -2.45 -3.35 0.62
CA MET A 127 -2.66 -2.11 -0.13
C MET A 127 -3.39 -1.09 0.75
N MET A 128 -2.78 0.08 0.91
CA MET A 128 -3.34 1.25 1.55
C MET A 128 -3.84 2.22 0.49
N ARG A 129 -4.93 2.91 0.80
CA ARG A 129 -5.50 3.98 -0.01
C ARG A 129 -5.74 5.20 0.88
N SER A 130 -5.35 6.39 0.44
CA SER A 130 -5.62 7.63 1.15
C SER A 130 -5.69 8.81 0.18
N SER A 131 -6.50 9.81 0.49
CA SER A 131 -6.46 11.14 -0.13
C SER A 131 -5.56 12.12 0.63
N ASP A 132 -5.25 11.81 1.89
CA ASP A 132 -4.38 12.59 2.76
C ASP A 132 -3.44 11.63 3.54
N PRO A 133 -2.38 11.10 2.89
CA PRO A 133 -1.46 10.16 3.52
C PRO A 133 -0.42 10.85 4.43
N GLY A 134 -0.38 12.18 4.46
CA GLY A 134 0.61 12.95 5.21
C GLY A 134 1.03 14.23 4.49
N ARG A 135 2.01 14.94 5.08
CA ARG A 135 2.62 16.12 4.47
C ARG A 135 3.50 15.71 3.29
N ILE A 136 3.16 16.18 2.10
CA ILE A 136 3.94 15.95 0.87
C ILE A 136 5.29 16.67 0.97
N VAL A 137 6.37 15.93 0.75
CA VAL A 137 7.76 16.44 0.66
C VAL A 137 8.35 16.31 -0.74
N TYR A 138 7.69 15.55 -1.61
CA TYR A 138 8.03 15.39 -3.01
C TYR A 138 6.77 15.01 -3.79
N GLU A 139 6.63 15.53 -5.00
CA GLU A 139 5.56 15.17 -5.92
C GLU A 139 6.05 15.23 -7.37
N ASP A 140 5.71 14.21 -8.15
CA ASP A 140 5.88 14.18 -9.61
C ASP A 140 4.56 13.73 -10.28
N GLU A 141 4.58 13.45 -11.59
CA GLU A 141 3.40 13.00 -12.35
C GLU A 141 2.80 11.67 -11.84
N TYR A 142 3.60 10.82 -11.20
CA TYR A 142 3.27 9.42 -10.90
C TYR A 142 3.20 9.09 -9.41
N GLN A 143 3.91 9.83 -8.56
CA GLN A 143 4.05 9.52 -7.14
C GLN A 143 4.17 10.77 -6.28
N ILE A 144 3.97 10.55 -4.99
CA ILE A 144 4.30 11.49 -3.93
C ILE A 144 5.20 10.79 -2.91
N VAL A 145 6.04 11.55 -2.21
CA VAL A 145 6.65 11.12 -0.95
C VAL A 145 6.07 11.97 0.15
N VAL A 146 5.61 11.30 1.22
CA VAL A 146 4.99 11.99 2.35
C VAL A 146 5.69 11.65 3.65
N VAL A 147 5.74 12.64 4.54
CA VAL A 147 5.92 12.41 5.97
C VAL A 147 4.54 12.09 6.55
N PRO A 148 4.33 10.87 7.09
CA PRO A 148 3.04 10.51 7.65
C PRO A 148 2.63 11.48 8.76
N HIS A 149 1.32 11.75 8.88
CA HIS A 149 0.81 12.46 10.04
C HIS A 149 1.20 11.74 11.32
N GLU A 150 1.54 12.50 12.36
CA GLU A 150 1.72 11.90 13.68
C GLU A 150 0.43 11.18 14.07
N VAL A 151 0.53 9.92 14.45
CA VAL A 151 -0.61 9.23 15.05
C VAL A 151 -0.84 9.89 16.40
N GLY A 152 -1.79 10.84 16.46
CA GLY A 152 -2.26 11.39 17.71
C GLY A 152 -2.68 10.25 18.65
N PRO A 153 -2.58 10.41 19.99
CA PRO A 153 -2.74 9.34 20.97
C PRO A 153 -4.17 8.75 21.11
N GLY A 154 -4.94 8.59 20.03
CA GLY A 154 -6.36 8.25 20.07
C GLY A 154 -6.88 7.22 19.07
N GLN A 155 -6.06 6.58 18.22
CA GLN A 155 -6.57 5.49 17.39
C GLN A 155 -6.45 4.12 18.09
N PRO A 156 -7.58 3.43 18.35
CA PRO A 156 -7.54 2.11 18.99
C PRO A 156 -6.90 1.08 18.06
N SER A 157 -5.95 0.34 18.62
CA SER A 157 -5.36 -0.83 17.96
C SER A 157 -6.42 -1.93 17.83
N PRO A 158 -6.52 -2.68 16.70
CA PRO A 158 -7.54 -3.72 16.52
C PRO A 158 -7.43 -4.94 17.44
N ALA A 159 -6.50 -4.94 18.40
CA ALA A 159 -6.29 -6.03 19.32
C ALA A 159 -7.02 -5.77 20.64
N THR A 160 -8.31 -6.10 20.71
CA THR A 160 -8.97 -6.83 21.81
C THR A 160 -10.45 -6.99 21.46
N ILE A 161 -10.78 -8.04 20.69
CA ILE A 161 -12.04 -8.76 20.93
C ILE A 161 -11.61 -10.05 21.64
N ARG A 162 -11.46 -9.95 22.96
CA ARG A 162 -11.53 -11.14 23.82
C ARG A 162 -13.00 -11.36 24.09
N GLY A 163 -13.49 -12.52 23.66
CA GLY A 163 -14.81 -13.02 24.03
C GLY A 163 -14.95 -13.09 25.54
N GLY A 164 -16.08 -12.63 26.04
CA GLY A 164 -16.59 -12.96 27.35
C GLY A 164 -17.75 -13.93 27.16
N ASP A 165 -17.47 -15.21 27.33
CA ASP A 165 -18.44 -16.14 27.88
C ASP A 165 -18.48 -15.88 29.39
N GLU A 166 -19.62 -15.41 29.92
CA GLU A 166 -20.33 -16.00 31.06
C GLU A 166 -21.77 -15.46 31.13
#